data_AF-A0A7W0MJ41-F1
#
_entry.id   AF-A0A7W0MJ41-F1
#
_cell.length_a   1.000
_cell.length_b   1.000
_cell.length_c   1.000
_cell.angle_alpha   90.00
_cell.angle_beta   90.00
_cell.angle_gamma   90.00
#
_symmetry.space_group_name_H-M   'P 1'
#
loop_
_entity.id
_entity.type
_entity.pdbx_description
1 polymer ?
#
loop_
_entity_poly.entity_id
_entity_poly.type
_entity_poly.pdbx_seq_one_letter_code
_entity_poly.pdbx_strand_id
1 'polypeptide(L)'
;MSSKSTNARITAIVLIALAAFIVAERVWAYRKPIQRDVSIYAVIGHELLGGRPLYSDLLELRPPAVMVTYAIGEAIVGYGRHTILLLYVT
;
A
#
# COMPACT_ATOMS: atom_id res chain seq x y z
N MET A 1 -19.56 -12.87 -35.00
CA MET A 1 -18.31 -12.39 -34.37
C MET A 1 -18.43 -11.06 -33.59
N SER A 2 -19.63 -10.51 -33.33
CA SER A 2 -19.78 -9.16 -32.71
C SER A 2 -19.87 -9.14 -31.16
N SER A 3 -20.34 -10.22 -30.53
CA SER A 3 -20.62 -10.28 -29.08
C SER A 3 -19.38 -10.17 -28.18
N LYS A 4 -18.20 -10.64 -28.62
CA LYS A 4 -16.96 -10.59 -27.80
C LYS A 4 -16.52 -9.16 -27.47
N SER A 5 -16.71 -8.19 -28.38
CA SER A 5 -16.24 -6.82 -28.16
C SER A 5 -17.11 -6.05 -27.17
N THR A 6 -18.42 -6.30 -27.18
CA THR A 6 -19.37 -5.69 -26.25
C THR A 6 -19.14 -6.19 -24.83
N ASN A 7 -18.91 -7.49 -24.66
CA ASN A 7 -18.57 -8.07 -23.36
C ASN A 7 -17.24 -7.52 -22.83
N ALA A 8 -16.21 -7.40 -23.67
CA ALA A 8 -14.93 -6.82 -23.27
C ALA A 8 -15.06 -5.35 -22.80
N ARG A 9 -15.90 -4.55 -23.47
CA ARG A 9 -16.18 -3.16 -23.06
C ARG A 9 -16.92 -3.10 -21.72
N ILE A 10 -17.93 -3.96 -21.52
CA ILE A 10 -18.66 -4.04 -20.26
C ILE A 10 -17.72 -4.48 -19.13
N THR A 11 -16.89 -5.50 -19.36
CA THR A 11 -15.88 -5.94 -18.40
C THR A 11 -14.90 -4.81 -18.07
N ALA A 12 -14.40 -4.08 -19.07
CA ALA A 12 -13.51 -2.95 -18.83
C ALA A 12 -14.19 -1.85 -17.99
N ILE A 13 -15.44 -1.51 -18.29
CA ILE A 13 -16.22 -0.52 -17.51
C ILE A 13 -16.39 -0.99 -16.07
N VAL A 14 -16.74 -2.26 -15.85
CA VAL A 14 -16.90 -2.84 -14.52
C VAL A 14 -15.57 -2.81 -13.75
N LEU A 15 -14.47 -3.17 -14.40
CA LEU A 15 -13.14 -3.13 -13.78
C LEU A 15 -12.72 -1.69 -13.43
N ILE A 16 -13.00 -0.72 -14.29
CA ILE A 16 -12.72 0.70 -14.02
C ILE A 16 -13.58 1.19 -12.86
N ALA A 17 -14.87 0.84 -12.82
CA ALA A 17 -15.77 1.20 -11.74
C ALA A 17 -15.31 0.60 -10.39
N LEU A 18 -14.88 -0.67 -10.39
CA LEU A 18 -14.30 -1.32 -9.22
C LEU A 18 -12.99 -0.66 -8.78
N ALA A 19 -12.10 -0.34 -9.73
CA ALA A 19 -10.85 0.36 -9.43
C ALA A 19 -11.13 1.74 -8.80
N ALA A 20 -12.08 2.49 -9.35
CA ALA A 20 -12.50 3.78 -8.81
C ALA A 20 -13.10 3.64 -7.39
N PHE A 21 -13.90 2.60 -7.16
CA PHE A 21 -14.46 2.30 -5.84
C PHE A 21 -13.38 1.99 -4.81
N ILE A 22 -12.37 1.18 -5.17
CA ILE A 22 -11.22 0.86 -4.31
C ILE A 22 -10.44 2.14 -3.96
N VAL A 23 -10.22 3.02 -4.95
CA VAL A 23 -9.52 4.30 -4.72
C VAL A 23 -10.33 5.20 -3.79
N ALA A 24 -11.66 5.27 -3.95
CA ALA A 24 -12.53 6.06 -3.09
C ALA A 24 -12.50 5.57 -1.63
N GLU A 25 -12.56 4.26 -1.41
CA GLU A 25 -12.39 3.64 -0.09
C GLU A 25 -11.03 4.00 0.52
N ARG A 26 -9.94 3.96 -0.26
CA ARG A 26 -8.60 4.35 0.23
C ARG A 26 -8.53 5.82 0.66
N VAL A 27 -9.13 6.72 -0.11
CA VAL A 27 -9.18 8.16 0.24
C VAL A 27 -10.05 8.40 1.47
N TRP A 28 -11.12 7.61 1.65
CA TRP A 28 -11.94 7.70 2.86
C TRP A 28 -11.19 7.15 4.09
N ALA A 29 -10.50 6.02 3.95
CA ALA A 29 -9.65 5.44 4.99
C ALA A 29 -8.51 6.37 5.42
N TYR A 30 -8.01 7.25 4.53
CA TYR A 30 -7.03 8.29 4.85
C TYR A 30 -7.48 9.23 5.97
N ARG A 31 -8.79 9.38 6.20
CA ARG A 31 -9.33 10.25 7.25
C ARG A 31 -9.36 9.55 8.62
N LYS A 32 -9.21 8.23 8.66
CA LYS A 32 -9.14 7.49 9.92
C LYS A 32 -7.77 7.74 10.59
N PRO A 33 -7.70 7.72 11.93
CA PRO A 33 -6.43 7.77 12.63
C PRO A 33 -5.53 6.60 12.22
N ILE A 34 -4.24 6.88 12.06
CA ILE A 34 -3.24 5.88 11.67
C ILE A 34 -3.23 4.76 12.71
N GLN A 35 -3.39 3.52 12.26
CA GLN A 35 -3.30 2.36 13.15
C GLN A 35 -1.84 2.13 13.55
N ARG A 36 -1.67 1.72 14.82
CA ARG A 36 -0.36 1.64 15.50
C ARG A 36 0.58 0.61 14.86
N ASP A 37 0.03 -0.48 14.35
CA ASP A 37 0.75 -1.53 13.63
C ASP A 37 1.36 -1.02 12.32
N VAL A 38 0.63 -0.19 11.58
CA VAL A 38 1.11 0.36 10.30
C VAL A 38 2.25 1.37 10.48
N SER A 39 2.20 2.16 11.56
CA SER A 39 3.28 3.10 11.87
C SER A 39 4.61 2.42 12.18
N ILE A 40 4.59 1.21 12.75
CA ILE A 40 5.82 0.46 13.06
C ILE A 40 6.54 0.08 11.75
N TYR A 41 5.80 -0.41 10.75
CA TYR A 41 6.38 -0.76 9.45
C TYR A 41 6.95 0.45 8.70
N ALA A 42 6.29 1.61 8.80
CA ALA A 42 6.80 2.84 8.20
C ALA A 42 8.14 3.27 8.83
N VAL A 43 8.28 3.16 10.15
CA VAL A 43 9.54 3.47 10.84
C VAL A 43 10.63 2.47 10.46
N ILE A 44 10.33 1.17 10.42
CA ILE A 44 11.31 0.16 10.00
C ILE A 44 11.75 0.39 8.55
N GLY A 45 10.81 0.72 7.65
CA GLY A 45 11.08 1.08 6.26
C GLY A 45 12.03 2.28 6.14
N HIS A 46 11.80 3.31 6.93
CA HIS A 46 12.65 4.50 7.00
C HIS A 46 14.07 4.17 7.46
N GLU A 47 14.20 3.42 8.55
CA GLU A 47 15.50 3.03 9.10
C GLU A 47 16.28 2.11 8.15
N LEU A 48 15.59 1.28 7.35
CA LEU A 48 16.20 0.48 6.29
C LEU A 48 16.82 1.37 5.20
N LEU A 49 16.11 2.41 4.76
CA LEU A 49 16.67 3.39 3.82
C LEU A 49 17.85 4.16 4.44
N GLY A 50 17.83 4.35 5.76
CA GLY A 50 18.93 4.90 6.55
C GLY A 50 20.14 3.96 6.72
N GLY A 51 20.08 2.73 6.19
CA GLY A 51 21.18 1.76 6.23
C GLY A 51 21.23 0.91 7.49
N ARG A 52 20.20 0.93 8.34
CA ARG A 52 20.14 0.01 9.49
C ARG A 52 19.88 -1.42 9.02
N PRO A 53 20.51 -2.43 9.66
CA PRO A 53 20.24 -3.83 9.36
C PRO A 53 18.83 -4.22 9.81
N LEU A 54 18.16 -5.02 8.97
CA LEU A 54 16.83 -5.55 9.26
C LEU A 54 16.88 -6.43 10.52
N TYR A 55 15.88 -6.29 11.40
CA TYR A 55 15.76 -7.02 12.67
C TYR A 55 16.81 -6.67 13.74
N SER A 56 17.44 -5.50 13.69
CA SER A 56 18.39 -5.06 14.73
C SER A 56 17.75 -4.92 16.12
N ASP A 57 16.54 -4.35 16.16
CA ASP A 57 15.88 -3.93 17.42
C ASP A 57 14.49 -4.57 17.62
N LEU A 58 13.84 -4.99 16.52
CA LEU A 58 12.49 -5.57 16.51
C LEU A 58 12.53 -6.99 15.95
N LEU A 59 12.36 -7.98 16.82
CA LEU A 59 12.10 -9.38 16.48
C LEU A 59 10.64 -9.52 16.02
N GLU A 60 10.33 -8.93 14.87
CA GLU A 60 9.02 -9.07 14.27
C GLU A 60 8.95 -10.38 13.48
N LEU A 61 8.07 -11.30 13.88
CA LEU A 61 7.90 -12.62 13.25
C LEU A 61 7.21 -12.55 11.87
N ARG A 62 7.26 -11.38 11.20
CA ARG A 62 6.66 -11.16 9.88
C ARG A 62 7.72 -11.27 8.78
N PRO A 63 7.31 -11.70 7.57
CA PRO A 63 8.23 -11.79 6.44
C PRO A 63 8.89 -10.44 6.14
N PRO A 64 10.20 -10.43 5.82
CA PRO A 64 10.95 -9.20 5.56
C PRO A 64 10.39 -8.40 4.37
N ALA A 65 9.67 -9.09 3.47
CA ALA A 65 9.03 -8.49 2.30
C ALA A 65 8.08 -7.33 2.66
N VAL A 66 7.38 -7.41 3.80
CA VAL A 66 6.48 -6.33 4.22
C VAL A 66 7.28 -5.06 4.49
N MET A 67 8.35 -5.16 5.28
CA MET A 67 9.21 -4.03 5.65
C MET A 67 9.92 -3.42 4.43
N VAL A 68 10.39 -4.25 3.50
CA VAL A 68 11.00 -3.79 2.24
C VAL A 68 9.99 -3.05 1.37
N THR A 69 8.73 -3.48 1.34
CA THR A 69 7.70 -2.78 0.59
C THR A 69 7.44 -1.38 1.14
N TYR A 70 7.52 -1.21 2.47
CA TYR A 70 7.46 0.11 3.12
C TYR A 70 8.65 1.00 2.78
N ALA A 71 9.87 0.46 2.76
CA ALA A 71 11.05 1.19 2.29
C ALA A 71 10.88 1.64 0.83
N ILE A 72 10.37 0.78 -0.05
CA ILE A 72 10.13 1.14 -1.47
C ILE A 72 9.02 2.21 -1.58
N GLY A 73 7.91 2.04 -0.86
CA GLY A 73 6.82 3.01 -0.88
C GLY A 73 7.26 4.39 -0.39
N GLU A 74 8.12 4.42 0.64
CA GLU A 74 8.75 5.65 1.10
C GLU A 74 9.68 6.27 0.06
N ALA A 75 10.50 5.47 -0.63
CA ALA A 75 11.37 5.98 -1.68
C ALA A 75 10.57 6.64 -2.84
N ILE A 76 9.33 6.21 -3.08
CA ILE A 76 8.48 6.72 -4.17
C ILE A 76 7.70 7.97 -3.74
N VAL A 77 7.18 8.01 -2.52
CA VAL A 77 6.20 9.04 -2.09
C VAL A 77 6.69 9.91 -0.93
N GLY A 78 7.84 9.57 -0.35
CA GLY A 78 8.43 10.28 0.79
C GLY A 78 7.89 9.79 2.12
N TYR A 79 8.64 10.05 3.19
CA TYR A 79 8.31 9.59 4.53
C TYR A 79 6.99 10.18 5.05
N GLY A 80 6.22 9.36 5.77
CA GLY A 80 5.02 9.79 6.49
C GLY A 80 3.72 9.16 5.99
N ARG A 81 2.61 9.92 6.12
CA ARG A 81 1.24 9.39 5.97
C ARG A 81 0.91 8.94 4.54
N HIS A 82 1.69 9.39 3.56
CA HIS A 82 1.48 9.09 2.15
C HIS A 82 1.96 7.68 1.78
N THR A 83 3.09 7.23 2.34
CA THR A 83 3.57 5.84 2.22
C THR A 83 2.57 4.85 2.81
N ILE A 84 1.98 5.22 3.95
CA ILE A 84 0.93 4.43 4.59
C ILE A 84 -0.29 4.31 3.67
N LEU A 85 -0.74 5.38 3.02
CA LEU A 85 -1.89 5.33 2.10
C LEU A 85 -1.65 4.39 0.90
N LEU A 86 -0.44 4.37 0.35
CA LEU A 86 -0.09 3.47 -0.74
C LEU A 86 -0.11 2.00 -0.30
N LEU A 87 0.44 1.71 0.88
CA LEU A 87 0.72 0.35 1.30
C LEU A 87 -0.32 -0.25 2.25
N TYR A 88 -1.26 0.57 2.73
CA TYR A 88 -2.37 0.11 3.56
C TYR A 88 -3.32 -0.76 2.72
N VAL A 89 -3.12 -2.07 2.82
CA VAL A 89 -4.09 -3.10 2.44
C VAL A 89 -4.80 -3.49 3.73
N THR A 90 -6.14 -3.35 3.74
CA THR A 90 -6.99 -3.91 4.80
C THR A 90 -7.00 -5.43 4.73
#